data_AF-A0A4U6VE55-F1
#
_entry.id   AF-A0A4U6VE55-F1
#
_cell.length_a   1.000
_cell.length_b   1.000
_cell.length_c   1.000
_cell.angle_alpha   90.00
_cell.angle_beta   90.00
_cell.angle_gamma   90.00
#
_symmetry.space_group_name_H-M   'P 1'
#
loop_
_entity.id
_entity.type
_entity.pdbx_description
1 polymer ?
#
loop_
_entity_poly.entity_id
_entity_poly.type
_entity_poly.pdbx_seq_one_letter_code
_entity_poly.pdbx_strand_id
1 'polypeptide(L)'
;MACGLYQSHSESEPTHLRHRNNQILRRSRLMRALAHPRLGPSAAVRSTSDGPRRSTLLPPALPFPAARLRFRRPPESSSPTTRRSRAMPPPTEAAAAGGAAGGSFPELTCPADFAAVAAPGGRISVVGFGSLLSERSARSTFPELEGFRVAALRGFRRVFAHSAPIFFERGIAVEATKEFSSLSVEPCGGELIVVTVFEINEEEVPAFIEREHEFRFLVVVPEGLDGVPFTNRAVVCARYSDEEYFQERCQGSKEIYNQRYGRYNIDKIWRDDILPCRLYLRHCVLAAKNLGEPAYSNFLDHTYLGDRKTTIREYLASTGAGIMEEEPPESLKSRYGG
;
A
#
# COMPACT_ATOMS: atom_id res chain seq x y z
N MET A 1 45.22 -39.95 -50.22
CA MET A 1 45.84 -38.84 -50.96
C MET A 1 45.48 -37.54 -50.27
N ALA A 2 46.47 -36.65 -50.17
CA ALA A 2 46.39 -35.22 -49.84
C ALA A 2 45.84 -34.81 -48.45
N CYS A 3 46.80 -34.60 -47.55
CA CYS A 3 46.78 -33.61 -46.49
C CYS A 3 47.30 -32.28 -47.08
N GLY A 4 46.73 -31.12 -46.72
CA GLY A 4 47.23 -29.81 -47.18
C GLY A 4 46.41 -28.57 -46.77
N LEU A 5 46.89 -27.88 -45.73
CA LEU A 5 47.05 -26.43 -45.51
C LEU A 5 46.09 -25.40 -46.17
N TYR A 6 45.49 -24.47 -45.39
CA TYR A 6 45.82 -23.02 -45.33
C TYR A 6 44.85 -22.19 -44.44
N GLN A 7 45.23 -20.93 -44.18
CA GLN A 7 44.94 -20.03 -43.05
C GLN A 7 43.67 -19.13 -43.10
N SER A 8 43.33 -18.61 -41.90
CA SER A 8 42.99 -17.19 -41.50
C SER A 8 41.61 -16.51 -41.74
N HIS A 9 41.28 -15.67 -40.73
CA HIS A 9 40.26 -14.60 -40.55
C HIS A 9 38.95 -15.02 -39.83
N SER A 10 38.64 -14.64 -38.58
CA SER A 10 38.49 -13.34 -37.85
C SER A 10 37.12 -12.67 -38.04
N GLU A 11 36.29 -12.65 -36.98
CA GLU A 11 35.21 -11.68 -36.66
C GLU A 11 34.58 -12.10 -35.29
N SER A 12 34.97 -11.54 -34.15
CA SER A 12 34.44 -10.35 -33.44
C SER A 12 32.95 -10.41 -33.06
N GLU A 13 32.64 -10.94 -31.87
CA GLU A 13 31.34 -10.77 -31.19
C GLU A 13 31.22 -9.41 -30.47
N PRO A 14 30.04 -8.76 -30.48
CA PRO A 14 29.88 -7.41 -29.95
C PRO A 14 29.73 -7.37 -28.42
N THR A 15 30.62 -6.64 -27.78
CA THR A 15 30.75 -6.36 -26.34
C THR A 15 29.64 -5.49 -25.73
N HIS A 16 28.51 -5.28 -26.42
CA HIS A 16 27.47 -4.33 -25.99
C HIS A 16 26.43 -4.87 -24.99
N LEU A 17 26.29 -6.19 -24.82
CA LEU A 17 25.31 -6.76 -23.88
C LEU A 17 25.78 -6.85 -22.42
N ARG A 18 27.10 -6.85 -22.16
CA ARG A 18 27.66 -6.93 -20.79
C ARG A 18 27.72 -5.60 -20.05
N HIS A 19 27.58 -4.47 -20.74
CA HIS A 19 27.65 -3.14 -20.12
C HIS A 19 26.29 -2.61 -19.61
N ARG A 20 25.15 -3.10 -20.15
CA ARG A 20 23.82 -2.66 -19.70
C ARG A 20 23.35 -3.34 -18.40
N ASN A 21 23.63 -4.63 -18.22
CA ASN A 21 23.28 -5.34 -16.97
C ASN A 21 24.08 -4.85 -15.74
N ASN A 22 25.26 -4.25 -15.95
CA ASN A 22 26.07 -3.70 -14.87
C ASN A 22 25.65 -2.28 -14.43
N GLN A 23 24.85 -1.54 -15.22
CA GLN A 23 24.35 -0.22 -14.81
C GLN A 23 23.09 -0.31 -13.92
N ILE A 24 22.26 -1.32 -14.11
CA ILE A 24 21.06 -1.55 -13.29
C ILE A 24 21.45 -2.10 -11.90
N LEU A 25 22.49 -2.94 -11.83
CA LEU A 25 23.00 -3.52 -10.57
C LEU A 25 23.87 -2.55 -9.74
N ARG A 26 24.35 -1.44 -10.34
CA ARG A 26 25.17 -0.42 -9.64
C ARG A 26 24.36 0.65 -8.93
N ARG A 27 23.10 0.89 -9.30
CA ARG A 27 22.23 1.85 -8.62
C ARG A 27 21.66 1.32 -7.29
N SER A 28 21.72 0.01 -7.05
CA SER A 28 21.33 -0.62 -5.78
C SER A 28 22.50 -0.90 -4.82
N ARG A 29 23.77 -0.68 -5.23
CA ARG A 29 24.96 -0.94 -4.41
C ARG A 29 25.76 0.29 -3.98
N LEU A 30 25.34 1.50 -4.33
CA LEU A 30 26.06 2.73 -3.97
C LEU A 30 25.45 3.47 -2.76
N MET A 31 25.23 2.77 -1.64
CA MET A 31 25.03 3.37 -0.31
C MET A 31 25.61 2.45 0.77
N ARG A 32 26.90 2.09 0.64
CA ARG A 32 27.64 1.46 1.73
C ARG A 32 29.12 1.75 1.62
N ALA A 33 29.56 2.85 2.24
CA ALA A 33 30.87 3.02 2.87
C ALA A 33 31.08 4.51 3.21
N LEU A 34 30.66 4.94 4.39
CA LEU A 34 31.40 5.96 5.14
C LEU A 34 31.32 5.60 6.62
N ALA A 35 32.46 5.19 7.16
CA ALA A 35 32.71 5.02 8.57
C ALA A 35 32.81 6.41 9.22
N HIS A 36 32.20 6.60 10.39
CA HIS A 36 32.52 7.71 11.27
C HIS A 36 32.86 7.22 12.69
N PRO A 37 33.84 7.86 13.35
CA PRO A 37 34.40 7.37 14.60
C PRO A 37 33.53 7.72 15.80
N ARG A 38 33.62 6.88 16.83
CA ARG A 38 33.12 7.13 18.19
C ARG A 38 33.80 8.37 18.79
N LEU A 39 33.03 9.30 19.33
CA LEU A 39 33.48 10.23 20.37
C LEU A 39 32.42 10.27 21.48
N GLY A 40 32.87 9.97 22.70
CA GLY A 40 32.11 10.07 23.94
C GLY A 40 32.03 11.52 24.48
N PRO A 41 31.41 11.71 25.65
CA PRO A 41 30.75 12.96 26.03
C PRO A 41 31.68 13.95 26.70
N SER A 42 31.39 15.25 26.57
CA SER A 42 31.96 16.28 27.44
C SER A 42 30.92 17.33 27.84
N ALA A 43 31.19 17.89 29.01
CA ALA A 43 30.27 18.38 30.01
C ALA A 43 29.83 19.85 29.85
N ALA A 44 28.88 20.19 30.72
CA ALA A 44 28.23 21.48 30.95
C ALA A 44 29.14 22.72 31.01
N VAL A 45 28.62 23.84 30.51
CA VAL A 45 28.91 25.18 31.06
C VAL A 45 27.61 25.99 31.12
N ARG A 46 27.32 26.50 32.31
CA ARG A 46 26.26 27.47 32.63
C ARG A 46 26.67 28.85 32.09
N SER A 47 25.70 29.65 31.63
CA SER A 47 25.78 31.09 31.88
C SER A 47 24.37 31.69 31.95
N THR A 48 24.15 32.38 33.05
CA THR A 48 22.98 33.18 33.44
C THR A 48 23.26 34.64 33.16
N SER A 49 22.31 35.38 32.59
CA SER A 49 22.08 36.78 32.97
C SER A 49 20.70 37.28 32.53
N ASP A 50 20.15 38.13 33.40
CA ASP A 50 18.78 38.62 33.53
C ASP A 50 18.31 39.67 32.50
N GLY A 51 17.00 39.60 32.18
CA GLY A 51 15.98 40.69 32.15
C GLY A 51 16.19 41.97 31.32
N PRO A 52 15.14 42.79 31.05
CA PRO A 52 13.84 42.82 31.71
C PRO A 52 12.60 42.79 30.80
N ARG A 53 11.46 42.58 31.47
CA ARG A 53 10.06 42.59 31.03
C ARG A 53 9.67 43.84 30.23
N ARG A 54 8.84 43.65 29.19
CA ARG A 54 7.82 44.64 28.82
C ARG A 54 6.52 43.96 28.40
N SER A 55 5.47 44.35 29.11
CA SER A 55 4.07 43.96 28.97
C SER A 55 3.38 44.90 27.98
N THR A 56 2.66 44.35 27.01
CA THR A 56 1.65 45.04 26.17
C THR A 56 0.64 43.97 25.73
N LEU A 57 -0.44 43.79 26.48
CA LEU A 57 -1.77 44.38 26.26
C LEU A 57 -2.40 43.95 24.92
N LEU A 58 -3.30 42.97 25.04
CA LEU A 58 -4.35 42.59 24.08
C LEU A 58 -5.30 43.76 23.81
N PRO A 59 -5.81 43.91 22.57
CA PRO A 59 -7.07 44.62 22.31
C PRO A 59 -8.27 43.65 22.24
N PRO A 60 -9.48 44.13 22.54
CA PRO A 60 -10.65 43.29 22.79
C PRO A 60 -11.40 42.87 21.51
N ALA A 61 -12.11 41.75 21.65
CA ALA A 61 -13.14 41.30 20.72
C ALA A 61 -14.36 42.23 20.72
N LEU A 62 -14.96 42.46 19.55
CA LEU A 62 -16.32 42.94 19.42
C LEU A 62 -17.11 42.14 18.35
N PRO A 63 -18.45 42.04 18.50
CA PRO A 63 -19.25 40.90 18.06
C PRO A 63 -20.29 41.27 16.99
N PHE A 64 -20.55 40.39 16.01
CA PHE A 64 -21.71 40.51 15.11
C PHE A 64 -22.04 39.14 14.47
N PRO A 65 -23.29 38.87 14.06
CA PRO A 65 -24.32 38.33 14.95
C PRO A 65 -24.83 36.94 14.50
N ALA A 66 -25.31 36.16 15.48
CA ALA A 66 -25.99 34.90 15.25
C ALA A 66 -27.34 35.11 14.54
N ALA A 67 -27.45 34.63 13.30
CA ALA A 67 -28.73 34.49 12.62
C ALA A 67 -29.55 33.38 13.30
N ARG A 68 -30.55 33.78 14.08
CA ARG A 68 -31.58 32.89 14.63
C ARG A 68 -32.49 32.39 13.50
N LEU A 69 -32.26 31.17 13.01
CA LEU A 69 -33.28 30.45 12.25
C LEU A 69 -34.35 29.96 13.22
N ARG A 70 -35.53 30.59 13.11
CA ARG A 70 -36.73 30.23 13.87
C ARG A 70 -37.29 28.92 13.30
N PHE A 71 -37.32 27.87 14.13
CA PHE A 71 -38.18 26.71 13.92
C PHE A 71 -39.65 27.17 13.86
N ARG A 72 -40.34 26.79 12.79
CA ARG A 72 -41.80 26.88 12.68
C ARG A 72 -42.33 25.48 12.36
N ARG A 73 -43.22 24.99 13.21
CA ARG A 73 -44.05 23.77 13.08
C ARG A 73 -45.42 24.12 13.71
N PRO A 74 -46.54 23.43 13.42
CA PRO A 74 -47.11 22.87 12.17
C PRO A 74 -48.47 23.58 11.85
N PRO A 75 -49.40 22.96 11.09
CA PRO A 75 -50.45 22.23 11.79
C PRO A 75 -50.80 20.84 11.20
N GLU A 76 -51.42 20.04 12.06
CA GLU A 76 -51.92 18.68 11.88
C GLU A 76 -53.32 18.62 11.21
N SER A 77 -53.77 17.38 11.02
CA SER A 77 -55.05 16.85 10.51
C SER A 77 -54.97 16.48 9.02
N SER A 78 -55.32 15.27 8.58
CA SER A 78 -56.23 14.25 9.10
C SER A 78 -55.99 12.90 8.40
N SER A 79 -56.26 11.79 9.09
CA SER A 79 -56.42 10.43 8.52
C SER A 79 -57.77 9.87 8.95
N PRO A 80 -58.32 8.76 8.40
CA PRO A 80 -57.96 8.03 7.17
C PRO A 80 -59.17 7.80 6.23
N THR A 81 -58.93 7.38 4.99
CA THR A 81 -59.97 6.67 4.21
C THR A 81 -59.38 5.42 3.58
N THR A 82 -60.10 4.35 3.86
CA THR A 82 -59.86 2.94 3.60
C THR A 82 -59.83 2.63 2.11
N ARG A 83 -58.75 2.00 1.61
CA ARG A 83 -58.82 1.19 0.40
C ARG A 83 -57.96 -0.06 0.52
N ARG A 84 -58.66 -1.18 0.37
CA ARG A 84 -58.27 -2.59 0.51
C ARG A 84 -56.91 -2.92 -0.11
N SER A 85 -55.96 -3.38 0.71
CA SER A 85 -54.79 -4.14 0.29
C SER A 85 -55.11 -5.64 0.39
N ARG A 86 -54.89 -6.32 -0.74
CA ARG A 86 -55.09 -7.75 -0.96
C ARG A 86 -53.93 -8.51 -0.31
N ALA A 87 -54.24 -9.46 0.56
CA ALA A 87 -53.25 -10.28 1.27
C ALA A 87 -52.45 -11.16 0.28
N MET A 88 -51.12 -11.14 0.41
CA MET A 88 -50.21 -12.11 -0.20
C MET A 88 -49.71 -13.07 0.90
N PRO A 89 -49.62 -14.39 0.63
CA PRO A 89 -49.21 -15.40 1.61
C PRO A 89 -47.70 -15.36 1.85
N PRO A 90 -47.19 -15.95 2.95
CA PRO A 90 -45.77 -15.90 3.29
C PRO A 90 -44.98 -16.80 2.32
N PRO A 91 -43.76 -16.42 1.91
CA PRO A 91 -42.89 -17.34 1.21
C PRO A 91 -42.31 -18.34 2.22
N THR A 92 -42.64 -19.60 1.94
CA THR A 92 -42.04 -20.85 2.41
C THR A 92 -40.51 -20.84 2.44
N GLU A 93 -39.97 -21.47 3.48
CA GLU A 93 -38.59 -21.96 3.56
C GLU A 93 -38.25 -22.80 2.31
N ALA A 94 -37.33 -22.28 1.49
CA ALA A 94 -36.62 -23.08 0.50
C ALA A 94 -35.25 -22.44 0.23
N ALA A 95 -34.21 -23.25 0.44
CA ALA A 95 -32.82 -23.04 0.05
C ALA A 95 -32.05 -21.89 0.72
N ALA A 96 -31.77 -22.06 2.02
CA ALA A 96 -30.50 -21.61 2.56
C ALA A 96 -29.37 -22.45 1.93
N ALA A 97 -28.88 -21.99 0.78
CA ALA A 97 -27.60 -22.39 0.20
C ALA A 97 -26.78 -21.13 -0.09
N GLY A 98 -26.62 -20.29 0.94
CA GLY A 98 -25.59 -19.25 0.96
C GLY A 98 -24.23 -19.88 1.22
N GLY A 99 -23.74 -20.64 0.23
CA GLY A 99 -22.38 -21.15 0.24
C GLY A 99 -21.41 -19.98 0.22
N ALA A 100 -20.51 -19.97 1.19
CA ALA A 100 -19.38 -19.06 1.27
C ALA A 100 -18.66 -18.98 -0.08
N ALA A 101 -18.80 -17.86 -0.79
CA ALA A 101 -17.93 -17.54 -1.93
C ALA A 101 -16.57 -17.06 -1.38
N GLY A 102 -15.86 -17.94 -0.67
CA GLY A 102 -14.42 -17.83 -0.50
C GLY A 102 -13.79 -18.17 -1.84
N GLY A 103 -13.79 -17.22 -2.78
CA GLY A 103 -13.17 -17.39 -4.07
C GLY A 103 -11.70 -17.71 -3.89
N SER A 104 -11.28 -18.91 -4.32
CA SER A 104 -9.86 -19.22 -4.46
C SER A 104 -9.32 -18.38 -5.61
N PHE A 105 -8.41 -17.46 -5.32
CA PHE A 105 -7.72 -16.67 -6.33
C PHE A 105 -6.50 -17.47 -6.83
N PRO A 106 -6.33 -17.70 -8.14
CA PRO A 106 -5.15 -18.36 -8.66
C PRO A 106 -3.88 -17.60 -8.28
N GLU A 107 -2.85 -18.32 -7.87
CA GLU A 107 -1.56 -17.73 -7.52
C GLU A 107 -0.56 -17.84 -8.68
N LEU A 108 0.24 -16.79 -8.86
CA LEU A 108 1.36 -16.73 -9.80
C LEU A 108 2.66 -16.87 -9.01
N THR A 109 3.49 -17.83 -9.40
CA THR A 109 4.71 -18.20 -8.66
C THR A 109 5.99 -17.90 -9.45
N CYS A 110 5.90 -17.84 -10.77
CA CYS A 110 7.04 -17.61 -11.65
C CYS A 110 6.67 -16.72 -12.87
N PRO A 111 7.66 -16.14 -13.59
CA PRO A 111 7.40 -15.27 -14.73
C PRO A 111 6.50 -15.88 -15.82
N ALA A 112 6.55 -17.20 -16.03
CA ALA A 112 5.68 -17.87 -17.01
C ALA A 112 4.19 -17.79 -16.63
N ASP A 113 3.87 -17.80 -15.34
CA ASP A 113 2.50 -17.66 -14.85
C ASP A 113 1.97 -16.24 -15.17
N PHE A 114 2.82 -15.23 -15.07
CA PHE A 114 2.48 -13.85 -15.45
C PHE A 114 2.21 -13.73 -16.94
N ALA A 115 3.05 -14.33 -17.79
CA ALA A 115 2.83 -14.34 -19.24
C ALA A 115 1.47 -14.96 -19.61
N ALA A 116 1.04 -16.00 -18.87
CA ALA A 116 -0.25 -16.66 -19.09
C ALA A 116 -1.47 -15.78 -18.75
N VAL A 117 -1.30 -14.72 -17.96
CA VAL A 117 -2.37 -13.77 -17.61
C VAL A 117 -2.22 -12.40 -18.28
N ALA A 118 -1.22 -12.24 -19.14
CA ALA A 118 -0.97 -11.01 -19.87
C ALA A 118 -2.15 -10.63 -20.77
N ALA A 119 -2.42 -9.33 -20.86
CA ALA A 119 -3.34 -8.78 -21.83
C ALA A 119 -2.81 -8.96 -23.27
N PRO A 120 -3.67 -8.91 -24.30
CA PRO A 120 -3.22 -8.83 -25.69
C PRO A 120 -2.20 -7.70 -25.86
N GLY A 121 -1.00 -8.03 -26.33
CA GLY A 121 0.14 -7.10 -26.39
C GLY A 121 1.21 -7.31 -25.31
N GLY A 122 1.10 -8.36 -24.47
CA GLY A 122 2.17 -8.77 -23.54
C GLY A 122 2.30 -7.86 -22.30
N ARG A 123 1.22 -7.15 -21.93
CA ARG A 123 1.22 -6.28 -20.74
C ARG A 123 0.55 -6.95 -19.56
N ILE A 124 1.12 -6.74 -18.38
CA ILE A 124 0.57 -7.25 -17.12
C ILE A 124 -0.14 -6.11 -16.40
N SER A 125 -1.43 -6.29 -16.11
CA SER A 125 -2.16 -5.36 -15.23
C SER A 125 -1.81 -5.64 -13.76
N VAL A 126 -1.45 -4.59 -13.02
CA VAL A 126 -1.06 -4.63 -11.61
C VAL A 126 -2.03 -3.77 -10.80
N VAL A 127 -2.41 -4.27 -9.62
CA VAL A 127 -3.30 -3.56 -8.68
C VAL A 127 -2.47 -2.81 -7.64
N GLY A 128 -2.68 -1.49 -7.54
CA GLY A 128 -2.14 -0.65 -6.47
C GLY A 128 -3.16 -0.37 -5.37
N PHE A 129 -2.82 -0.67 -4.10
CA PHE A 129 -3.76 -0.52 -2.97
C PHE A 129 -3.23 0.34 -1.80
N GLY A 130 -1.94 0.62 -1.75
CA GLY A 130 -1.28 1.48 -0.74
C GLY A 130 -0.64 2.70 -1.37
N SER A 131 0.69 2.85 -1.26
CA SER A 131 1.41 3.95 -1.91
C SER A 131 1.21 4.00 -3.43
N LEU A 132 0.93 2.86 -4.08
CA LEU A 132 0.67 2.78 -5.51
C LEU A 132 -0.69 3.36 -5.93
N LEU A 133 -1.52 3.83 -4.99
CA LEU A 133 -2.64 4.72 -5.29
C LEU A 133 -2.18 6.07 -5.86
N SER A 134 -0.92 6.47 -5.61
CA SER A 134 -0.29 7.64 -6.22
C SER A 134 0.42 7.23 -7.50
N GLU A 135 0.04 7.82 -8.64
CA GLU A 135 0.69 7.54 -9.92
C GLU A 135 2.19 7.88 -9.87
N ARG A 136 2.56 8.94 -9.13
CA ARG A 136 3.98 9.30 -8.91
C ARG A 136 4.74 8.15 -8.22
N SER A 137 4.16 7.57 -7.17
CA SER A 137 4.76 6.44 -6.46
C SER A 137 4.78 5.17 -7.31
N ALA A 138 3.74 4.96 -8.12
CA ALA A 138 3.69 3.88 -9.10
C ALA A 138 4.81 4.04 -10.14
N ARG A 139 4.98 5.22 -10.74
CA ARG A 139 6.05 5.52 -11.71
C ARG A 139 7.45 5.47 -11.12
N SER A 140 7.62 5.81 -9.85
CA SER A 140 8.89 5.60 -9.15
C SER A 140 9.24 4.11 -9.02
N THR A 141 8.25 3.22 -9.13
CA THR A 141 8.43 1.76 -9.05
C THR A 141 8.49 1.13 -10.44
N PHE A 142 7.60 1.55 -11.33
CA PHE A 142 7.42 1.07 -12.71
C PHE A 142 7.46 2.29 -13.64
N PRO A 143 8.66 2.74 -14.06
CA PRO A 143 8.82 3.99 -14.80
C PRO A 143 8.00 4.05 -16.08
N GLU A 144 7.90 2.92 -16.78
CA GLU A 144 7.23 2.76 -18.06
C GLU A 144 5.77 2.31 -17.93
N LEU A 145 5.17 2.45 -16.75
CA LEU A 145 3.76 2.07 -16.56
C LEU A 145 2.83 2.87 -17.46
N GLU A 146 1.78 2.19 -17.91
CA GLU A 146 0.72 2.74 -18.74
C GLU A 146 -0.67 2.49 -18.13
N GLY A 147 -1.68 3.18 -18.66
CA GLY A 147 -3.08 2.90 -18.34
C GLY A 147 -3.47 3.08 -16.87
N PHE A 148 -2.80 3.97 -16.13
CA PHE A 148 -3.10 4.24 -14.72
C PHE A 148 -4.54 4.72 -14.55
N ARG A 149 -5.34 3.95 -13.82
CA ARG A 149 -6.79 4.18 -13.66
C ARG A 149 -7.28 3.72 -12.30
N VAL A 150 -8.38 4.30 -11.83
CA VAL A 150 -9.06 3.89 -10.60
C VAL A 150 -10.00 2.72 -10.88
N ALA A 151 -10.08 1.78 -9.93
CA ALA A 151 -10.93 0.61 -10.01
C ALA A 151 -11.46 0.21 -8.62
N ALA A 152 -12.41 -0.71 -8.58
CA ALA A 152 -12.85 -1.41 -7.38
C ALA A 152 -12.35 -2.86 -7.40
N LEU A 153 -11.97 -3.39 -6.24
CA LEU A 153 -11.60 -4.79 -6.06
C LEU A 153 -12.43 -5.38 -4.92
N ARG A 154 -13.23 -6.40 -5.26
CA ARG A 154 -14.08 -7.13 -4.31
C ARG A 154 -13.35 -8.30 -3.68
N GLY A 155 -13.79 -8.69 -2.49
CA GLY A 155 -13.29 -9.89 -1.82
C GLY A 155 -11.94 -9.71 -1.15
N PHE A 156 -11.50 -8.46 -0.95
CA PHE A 156 -10.25 -8.10 -0.29
C PHE A 156 -10.46 -6.95 0.67
N ARG A 157 -9.66 -6.93 1.75
CA ARG A 157 -9.53 -5.77 2.64
C ARG A 157 -8.07 -5.33 2.75
N ARG A 158 -7.87 -4.06 3.11
CA ARG A 158 -6.55 -3.50 3.42
C ARG A 158 -6.27 -3.57 4.92
N VAL A 159 -5.07 -4.00 5.29
CA VAL A 159 -4.66 -4.13 6.70
C VAL A 159 -3.22 -3.63 6.90
N PHE A 160 -3.03 -2.74 7.87
CA PHE A 160 -1.74 -2.27 8.36
C PHE A 160 -1.10 -3.28 9.33
N ALA A 161 -0.68 -4.42 8.78
CA ALA A 161 -0.18 -5.58 9.52
C ALA A 161 1.22 -6.04 9.10
N HIS A 162 1.87 -5.37 8.14
CA HIS A 162 3.13 -5.83 7.58
C HIS A 162 4.35 -5.13 8.22
N SER A 163 5.19 -5.89 8.93
CA SER A 163 6.50 -5.44 9.44
C SER A 163 7.47 -5.23 8.29
N ALA A 164 7.51 -4.02 7.73
CA ALA A 164 8.30 -3.74 6.53
C ALA A 164 9.76 -3.39 6.86
N PRO A 165 10.76 -4.22 6.49
CA PRO A 165 12.18 -3.95 6.75
C PRO A 165 12.65 -2.58 6.28
N ILE A 166 12.07 -2.12 5.17
CA ILE A 166 12.42 -0.85 4.53
C ILE A 166 12.16 0.39 5.40
N PHE A 167 11.27 0.30 6.39
CA PHE A 167 11.01 1.41 7.31
C PHE A 167 12.11 1.55 8.37
N PHE A 168 12.71 0.44 8.78
CA PHE A 168 13.91 0.43 9.64
C PHE A 168 15.12 0.95 8.86
N GLU A 169 15.31 0.50 7.61
CA GLU A 169 16.38 1.00 6.73
C GLU A 169 16.34 2.51 6.54
N ARG A 170 15.14 3.10 6.50
CA ARG A 170 14.94 4.53 6.28
C ARG A 170 14.92 5.34 7.58
N GLY A 171 14.99 4.70 8.74
CA GLY A 171 14.89 5.38 10.03
C GLY A 171 13.53 6.03 10.29
N ILE A 172 12.45 5.44 9.74
CA ILE A 172 11.06 5.94 9.91
C ILE A 172 10.18 4.95 10.68
N ALA A 173 10.74 3.83 11.12
CA ALA A 173 10.11 2.91 12.07
C ALA A 173 10.25 3.47 13.49
N VAL A 174 9.16 3.55 14.25
CA VAL A 174 9.19 3.94 15.66
C VAL A 174 8.92 2.71 16.52
N GLU A 175 10.00 2.04 16.93
CA GLU A 175 9.90 0.77 17.67
C GLU A 175 9.23 0.93 19.04
N ALA A 176 9.49 2.04 19.75
CA ALA A 176 8.96 2.30 21.08
C ALA A 176 7.43 2.33 21.12
N THR A 177 6.79 2.84 20.06
CA THR A 177 5.32 2.91 19.91
C THR A 177 4.78 1.84 18.96
N LYS A 178 5.66 0.98 18.42
CA LYS A 178 5.35 -0.02 17.39
C LYS A 178 4.78 0.55 16.08
N GLU A 179 5.05 1.81 15.74
CA GLU A 179 4.58 2.47 14.51
C GLU A 179 5.54 2.19 13.34
N PHE A 180 5.45 0.99 12.79
CA PHE A 180 6.30 0.54 11.68
C PHE A 180 5.59 -0.43 10.73
N SER A 181 4.27 -0.52 10.80
CA SER A 181 3.53 -1.36 9.87
C SER A 181 3.33 -0.66 8.53
N SER A 182 3.53 -1.41 7.45
CA SER A 182 3.08 -1.07 6.11
C SER A 182 1.77 -1.79 5.79
N LEU A 183 1.26 -1.53 4.60
CA LEU A 183 -0.03 -2.01 4.17
C LEU A 183 0.10 -3.35 3.43
N SER A 184 -0.87 -4.21 3.66
CA SER A 184 -1.08 -5.47 2.93
C SER A 184 -2.55 -5.62 2.58
N VAL A 185 -2.87 -6.55 1.67
CA VAL A 185 -4.24 -7.00 1.45
C VAL A 185 -4.39 -8.49 1.69
N GLU A 186 -5.57 -8.88 2.12
CA GLU A 186 -5.93 -10.28 2.36
C GLU A 186 -7.36 -10.56 1.86
N PRO A 187 -7.66 -11.79 1.41
CA PRO A 187 -9.01 -12.18 1.04
C PRO A 187 -10.00 -11.96 2.19
N CYS A 188 -11.11 -11.30 1.92
CA CYS A 188 -12.18 -11.03 2.86
C CYS A 188 -13.51 -10.91 2.11
N GLY A 189 -14.38 -11.91 2.26
CA GLY A 189 -15.68 -11.93 1.59
C GLY A 189 -16.57 -10.78 2.05
N GLY A 190 -17.30 -10.17 1.12
CA GLY A 190 -18.19 -9.03 1.39
C GLY A 190 -17.50 -7.67 1.42
N GLU A 191 -16.17 -7.60 1.41
CA GLU A 191 -15.41 -6.35 1.36
C GLU A 191 -15.19 -5.86 -0.08
N LEU A 192 -15.05 -4.54 -0.22
CA LEU A 192 -14.68 -3.86 -1.45
C LEU A 192 -13.68 -2.75 -1.12
N ILE A 193 -12.56 -2.75 -1.83
CA ILE A 193 -11.55 -1.70 -1.75
C ILE A 193 -11.43 -0.98 -3.09
N VAL A 194 -11.32 0.35 -3.04
CA VAL A 194 -10.96 1.19 -4.19
C VAL A 194 -9.45 1.17 -4.34
N VAL A 195 -9.00 0.84 -5.55
CA VAL A 195 -7.62 0.58 -5.92
C VAL A 195 -7.27 1.34 -7.19
N THR A 196 -6.00 1.28 -7.59
CA THR A 196 -5.56 1.65 -8.93
C THR A 196 -5.20 0.40 -9.72
N VAL A 197 -5.32 0.48 -11.04
CA VAL A 197 -4.84 -0.53 -11.98
C VAL A 197 -3.95 0.19 -12.99
N PHE A 198 -2.80 -0.40 -13.29
CA PHE A 198 -1.89 0.09 -14.33
C PHE A 198 -1.20 -1.10 -14.97
N GLU A 199 -0.56 -0.88 -16.11
CA GLU A 199 0.04 -1.92 -16.93
C GLU A 199 1.55 -1.78 -16.96
N ILE A 200 2.26 -2.90 -16.80
CA ILE A 200 3.72 -2.98 -16.91
C ILE A 200 4.11 -3.91 -18.06
N ASN A 201 5.32 -3.75 -18.57
CA ASN A 201 5.85 -4.66 -19.58
C ASN A 201 6.19 -6.03 -18.95
N GLU A 202 6.03 -7.11 -19.72
CA GLU A 202 6.41 -8.46 -19.27
C GLU A 202 7.89 -8.53 -18.84
N GLU A 203 8.77 -7.74 -19.48
CA GLU A 203 10.19 -7.63 -19.14
C GLU A 203 10.44 -7.10 -17.71
N GLU A 204 9.48 -6.39 -17.11
CA GLU A 204 9.57 -5.86 -15.75
C GLU A 204 9.18 -6.90 -14.68
N VAL A 205 8.57 -8.03 -15.07
CA VAL A 205 8.05 -9.05 -14.15
C VAL A 205 9.13 -9.64 -13.23
N PRO A 206 10.36 -9.99 -13.69
CA PRO A 206 11.39 -10.49 -12.78
C PRO A 206 11.76 -9.47 -11.69
N ALA A 207 11.83 -8.18 -12.02
CA ALA A 207 12.12 -7.12 -11.07
C ALA A 207 10.94 -6.89 -10.10
N PHE A 208 9.71 -7.03 -10.60
CA PHE A 208 8.49 -6.98 -9.78
C PHE A 208 8.47 -8.10 -8.73
N ILE A 209 8.74 -9.35 -9.13
CA ILE A 209 8.77 -10.51 -8.23
C ILE A 209 9.84 -10.37 -7.14
N GLU A 210 11.03 -9.89 -7.49
CA GLU A 210 12.11 -9.70 -6.51
C GLU A 210 11.81 -8.56 -5.54
N ARG A 211 11.17 -7.48 -6.03
CA ARG A 211 10.80 -6.35 -5.18
C ARG A 211 9.72 -6.73 -4.18
N GLU A 212 8.65 -7.33 -4.64
CA GLU A 212 7.48 -7.68 -3.82
C GLU A 212 7.61 -9.09 -3.22
N HIS A 213 8.84 -9.52 -2.96
CA HIS A 213 9.16 -10.90 -2.62
C HIS A 213 8.49 -11.41 -1.34
N GLU A 214 8.07 -10.51 -0.44
CA GLU A 214 7.32 -10.84 0.76
C GLU A 214 5.87 -11.22 0.48
N PHE A 215 5.32 -10.87 -0.68
CA PHE A 215 3.93 -11.09 -1.04
C PHE A 215 3.75 -12.30 -1.94
N ARG A 216 2.50 -12.80 -1.96
CA ARG A 216 2.01 -13.73 -2.97
C ARG A 216 1.27 -12.95 -4.06
N PHE A 217 1.27 -13.48 -5.27
CA PHE A 217 0.69 -12.80 -6.42
C PHE A 217 -0.61 -13.47 -6.81
N LEU A 218 -1.74 -12.79 -6.59
CA LEU A 218 -3.06 -13.35 -6.86
C LEU A 218 -3.67 -12.74 -8.12
N VAL A 219 -4.24 -13.60 -8.95
CA VAL A 219 -4.99 -13.20 -10.15
C VAL A 219 -6.39 -12.75 -9.73
N VAL A 220 -6.75 -11.52 -10.12
CA VAL A 220 -8.03 -10.89 -9.80
C VAL A 220 -8.66 -10.26 -11.03
N VAL A 221 -9.96 -9.95 -10.93
CA VAL A 221 -10.70 -9.19 -11.93
C VAL A 221 -11.20 -7.91 -11.27
N PRO A 222 -10.50 -6.78 -11.42
CA PRO A 222 -11.00 -5.49 -10.96
C PRO A 222 -12.24 -5.05 -11.73
N GLU A 223 -13.03 -4.19 -11.13
CA GLU A 223 -14.22 -3.56 -11.71
C GLU A 223 -13.98 -2.06 -11.91
N GLY A 224 -14.62 -1.46 -12.91
CA GLY A 224 -14.83 -0.01 -12.92
C GLY A 224 -15.65 0.41 -11.69
N LEU A 225 -15.63 1.70 -11.35
CA LEU A 225 -16.45 2.22 -10.25
C LEU A 225 -17.96 2.14 -10.54
N ASP A 226 -18.34 1.89 -11.80
CA ASP A 226 -19.68 1.56 -12.26
C ASP A 226 -20.06 0.08 -11.99
N GLY A 227 -19.14 -0.73 -11.46
CA GLY A 227 -19.33 -2.15 -11.19
C GLY A 227 -19.13 -3.06 -12.41
N VAL A 228 -18.68 -2.52 -13.55
CA VAL A 228 -18.42 -3.32 -14.75
C VAL A 228 -17.04 -3.97 -14.64
N PRO A 229 -16.92 -5.32 -14.69
CA PRO A 229 -15.63 -6.00 -14.64
C PRO A 229 -14.74 -5.60 -15.82
N PHE A 230 -13.44 -5.45 -15.56
CA PHE A 230 -12.46 -5.24 -16.63
C PHE A 230 -12.29 -6.52 -17.45
N THR A 231 -12.02 -6.35 -18.75
CA THR A 231 -11.77 -7.47 -19.67
C THR A 231 -10.50 -8.24 -19.31
N ASN A 232 -9.45 -7.50 -18.95
CA ASN A 232 -8.15 -8.07 -18.60
C ASN A 232 -8.08 -8.37 -17.11
N ARG A 233 -7.53 -9.53 -16.78
CA ARG A 233 -7.18 -9.90 -15.40
C ARG A 233 -6.02 -9.03 -14.92
N ALA A 234 -5.93 -8.85 -13.61
CA ALA A 234 -4.85 -8.12 -12.97
C ALA A 234 -4.20 -8.97 -11.87
N VAL A 235 -3.03 -8.53 -11.42
CA VAL A 235 -2.28 -9.15 -10.32
C VAL A 235 -2.33 -8.24 -9.10
N VAL A 236 -2.71 -8.79 -7.95
CA VAL A 236 -2.61 -8.12 -6.66
C VAL A 236 -1.58 -8.81 -5.77
N CYS A 237 -0.72 -8.03 -5.13
CA CYS A 237 0.19 -8.54 -4.10
C CYS A 237 -0.57 -8.71 -2.78
N ALA A 238 -0.80 -9.94 -2.36
CA ALA A 238 -1.49 -10.26 -1.12
C ALA A 238 -0.53 -10.86 -0.09
N ARG A 239 -0.89 -10.75 1.19
CA ARG A 239 -0.08 -11.33 2.27
C ARG A 239 -0.02 -12.86 2.19
N TYR A 240 1.07 -13.41 2.68
CA TYR A 240 1.12 -14.80 3.16
C TYR A 240 0.73 -14.86 4.65
N SER A 241 0.65 -16.05 5.21
CA SER A 241 1.02 -16.28 6.62
C SER A 241 2.54 -16.36 6.76
N ASP A 242 3.08 -16.21 7.97
CA ASP A 242 4.53 -16.35 8.19
C ASP A 242 5.01 -17.77 7.85
N GLU A 243 4.18 -18.79 8.11
CA GLU A 243 4.47 -20.18 7.76
C GLU A 243 4.52 -20.38 6.24
N GLU A 244 3.51 -19.91 5.51
CA GLU A 244 3.53 -19.99 4.04
C GLU A 244 4.73 -19.23 3.46
N TYR A 245 5.05 -18.03 3.97
CA TYR A 245 6.23 -17.30 3.50
C TYR A 245 7.52 -18.10 3.75
N PHE A 246 7.64 -18.73 4.91
CA PHE A 246 8.80 -19.54 5.27
C PHE A 246 8.95 -20.77 4.37
N GLN A 247 7.85 -21.46 4.05
CA GLN A 247 7.90 -22.62 3.15
C GLN A 247 8.11 -22.19 1.69
N GLU A 248 7.30 -21.26 1.17
CA GLU A 248 7.24 -20.93 -0.26
C GLU A 248 8.39 -20.03 -0.70
N ARG A 249 8.74 -19.01 0.10
CA ARG A 249 9.74 -17.99 -0.29
C ARG A 249 11.10 -18.27 0.31
N CYS A 250 11.15 -18.93 1.48
CA CYS A 250 12.40 -19.30 2.14
C CYS A 250 12.77 -20.77 1.97
N GLN A 251 11.93 -21.63 1.34
CA GLN A 251 12.20 -23.06 1.14
C GLN A 251 12.53 -23.78 2.46
N GLY A 252 11.94 -23.35 3.57
CA GLY A 252 12.22 -23.85 4.92
C GLY A 252 13.59 -23.45 5.48
N SER A 253 14.35 -22.56 4.82
CA SER A 253 15.66 -22.08 5.30
C SER A 253 15.52 -20.86 6.22
N LYS A 254 15.97 -21.04 7.47
CA LYS A 254 16.09 -19.92 8.44
C LYS A 254 17.16 -18.92 8.03
N GLU A 255 18.18 -19.35 7.31
CA GLU A 255 19.24 -18.49 6.80
C GLU A 255 18.68 -17.47 5.80
N ILE A 256 17.85 -17.90 4.86
CA ILE A 256 17.19 -17.02 3.89
C ILE A 256 16.28 -16.03 4.60
N TYR A 257 15.48 -16.51 5.56
CA TYR A 257 14.62 -15.65 6.39
C TYR A 257 15.44 -14.58 7.13
N ASN A 258 16.50 -14.99 7.83
CA ASN A 258 17.33 -14.12 8.65
C ASN A 258 18.10 -13.07 7.84
N GLN A 259 18.50 -13.40 6.61
CA GLN A 259 19.14 -12.42 5.71
C GLN A 259 18.24 -11.22 5.44
N ARG A 260 16.93 -11.43 5.33
CA ARG A 260 15.97 -10.37 5.01
C ARG A 260 15.45 -9.65 6.25
N TYR A 261 15.06 -10.42 7.29
CA TYR A 261 14.33 -9.91 8.45
C TYR A 261 15.14 -9.89 9.76
N GLY A 262 16.06 -10.82 9.93
CA GLY A 262 16.81 -10.99 11.19
C GLY A 262 17.63 -9.76 11.58
N ARG A 263 18.18 -9.02 10.60
CA ARG A 263 18.91 -7.76 10.84
C ARG A 263 18.08 -6.63 11.46
N TYR A 264 16.75 -6.76 11.47
CA TYR A 264 15.81 -5.81 12.06
C TYR A 264 15.03 -6.39 13.24
N ASN A 265 15.43 -7.57 13.75
CA ASN A 265 14.71 -8.29 14.80
C ASN A 265 13.22 -8.52 14.44
N ILE A 266 12.94 -8.75 13.15
CA ILE A 266 11.59 -9.06 12.68
C ILE A 266 11.41 -10.58 12.71
N ASP A 267 10.85 -11.07 13.82
CA ASP A 267 10.54 -12.50 13.99
C ASP A 267 9.18 -12.89 13.38
N LYS A 268 8.36 -11.88 13.05
CA LYS A 268 7.06 -12.04 12.41
C LYS A 268 6.80 -10.92 11.42
N ILE A 269 6.61 -11.28 10.16
CA ILE A 269 6.30 -10.36 9.05
C ILE A 269 4.89 -9.82 9.22
N TRP A 270 3.93 -10.70 9.55
CA TRP A 270 2.53 -10.34 9.57
C TRP A 270 1.94 -10.30 10.98
N ARG A 271 1.72 -9.10 11.49
CA ARG A 271 1.44 -8.84 12.91
C ARG A 271 0.13 -8.10 13.13
N ASP A 272 -0.45 -8.36 14.29
CA ASP A 272 -1.72 -7.76 14.71
C ASP A 272 -1.50 -6.71 15.80
N ASP A 273 -0.27 -6.61 16.32
CA ASP A 273 0.11 -5.81 17.48
C ASP A 273 1.02 -4.61 17.13
N ILE A 274 1.03 -4.19 15.88
CA ILE A 274 1.83 -3.07 15.36
C ILE A 274 0.93 -2.00 14.75
N LEU A 275 1.38 -0.76 14.80
CA LEU A 275 0.67 0.40 14.30
C LEU A 275 1.25 0.88 12.96
N PRO A 276 0.45 1.59 12.14
CA PRO A 276 0.91 2.15 10.89
C PRO A 276 2.17 3.00 11.07
N CYS A 277 3.16 2.82 10.20
CA CYS A 277 4.23 3.80 10.06
C CYS A 277 3.59 5.15 9.67
N ARG A 278 3.81 6.18 10.49
CA ARG A 278 3.10 7.47 10.42
C ARG A 278 3.22 8.12 9.04
N LEU A 279 4.47 8.30 8.56
CA LEU A 279 4.74 8.89 7.24
C LEU A 279 4.14 8.09 6.09
N TYR A 280 4.19 6.76 6.19
CA TYR A 280 3.66 5.89 5.14
C TYR A 280 2.12 5.91 5.12
N LEU A 281 1.47 5.90 6.30
CA LEU A 281 0.02 6.05 6.42
C LEU A 281 -0.43 7.37 5.81
N ARG A 282 0.19 8.48 6.21
CA ARG A 282 -0.11 9.81 5.67
C ARG A 282 -0.03 9.82 4.15
N HIS A 283 1.05 9.29 3.58
CA HIS A 283 1.22 9.21 2.14
C HIS A 283 0.09 8.42 1.45
N CYS A 284 -0.30 7.26 1.99
CA CYS A 284 -1.38 6.46 1.43
C CYS A 284 -2.74 7.19 1.50
N VAL A 285 -3.02 7.88 2.61
CA VAL A 285 -4.24 8.67 2.79
C VAL A 285 -4.30 9.83 1.80
N LEU A 286 -3.19 10.55 1.60
CA LEU A 286 -3.10 11.63 0.60
C LEU A 286 -3.22 11.10 -0.83
N ALA A 287 -2.61 9.95 -1.13
CA ALA A 287 -2.75 9.29 -2.42
C ALA A 287 -4.21 8.93 -2.71
N ALA A 288 -4.91 8.32 -1.76
CA ALA A 288 -6.34 8.02 -1.87
C ALA A 288 -7.18 9.30 -2.05
N LYS A 289 -6.87 10.35 -1.29
CA LYS A 289 -7.53 11.65 -1.40
C LYS A 289 -7.42 12.26 -2.80
N ASN A 290 -6.24 12.15 -3.41
CA ASN A 290 -5.98 12.68 -4.76
C ASN A 290 -6.73 11.91 -5.87
N LEU A 291 -7.17 10.68 -5.61
CA LEU A 291 -8.02 9.91 -6.53
C LEU A 291 -9.51 10.30 -6.44
N GLY A 292 -9.90 11.11 -5.45
CA GLY A 292 -11.25 11.61 -5.25
C GLY A 292 -11.99 10.96 -4.08
N GLU A 293 -13.18 11.50 -3.79
CA GLU A 293 -13.95 11.16 -2.59
C GLU A 293 -14.28 9.67 -2.43
N PRO A 294 -14.67 8.92 -3.49
CA PRO A 294 -14.92 7.49 -3.35
C PRO A 294 -13.70 6.71 -2.88
N ALA A 295 -12.51 7.05 -3.38
CA ALA A 295 -11.25 6.41 -2.97
C ALA A 295 -10.85 6.83 -1.56
N TYR A 296 -11.01 8.11 -1.23
CA TYR A 296 -10.68 8.65 0.09
C TYR A 296 -11.52 8.02 1.20
N SER A 297 -12.85 8.08 1.09
CA SER A 297 -13.73 7.49 2.10
C SER A 297 -13.51 6.00 2.21
N ASN A 298 -13.40 5.29 1.07
CA ASN A 298 -13.14 3.85 1.09
C ASN A 298 -11.78 3.51 1.72
N PHE A 299 -10.72 4.32 1.52
CA PHE A 299 -9.45 4.09 2.21
C PHE A 299 -9.58 4.26 3.72
N LEU A 300 -10.31 5.27 4.20
CA LEU A 300 -10.49 5.50 5.63
C LEU A 300 -11.36 4.44 6.31
N ASP A 301 -12.40 3.96 5.61
CA ASP A 301 -13.44 3.09 6.17
C ASP A 301 -13.19 1.59 5.93
N HIS A 302 -12.50 1.23 4.84
CA HIS A 302 -12.21 -0.15 4.45
C HIS A 302 -10.70 -0.46 4.48
N THR A 303 -9.97 0.24 5.35
CA THR A 303 -8.60 -0.10 5.75
C THR A 303 -8.54 -0.18 7.25
N TYR A 304 -7.91 -1.24 7.75
CA TYR A 304 -7.91 -1.57 9.17
C TYR A 304 -6.50 -1.60 9.75
N LEU A 305 -6.39 -1.44 11.07
CA LEU A 305 -5.18 -1.75 11.83
C LEU A 305 -4.92 -3.27 11.86
N GLY A 306 -3.79 -3.70 12.41
CA GLY A 306 -3.45 -5.12 12.56
C GLY A 306 -4.52 -5.95 13.29
N ASP A 307 -5.31 -5.32 14.15
CA ASP A 307 -6.43 -5.93 14.87
C ASP A 307 -7.64 -6.29 13.97
N ARG A 308 -7.65 -5.82 12.71
CA ARG A 308 -8.72 -6.01 11.71
C ARG A 308 -10.09 -5.53 12.15
N LYS A 309 -10.13 -4.59 13.10
CA LYS A 309 -11.36 -4.04 13.68
C LYS A 309 -11.35 -2.53 13.61
N THR A 310 -10.26 -1.91 14.05
CA THR A 310 -10.14 -0.46 14.09
C THR A 310 -9.86 0.04 12.67
N THR A 311 -10.75 0.89 12.15
CA THR A 311 -10.57 1.52 10.85
C THR A 311 -9.51 2.63 10.89
N ILE A 312 -8.97 3.00 9.74
CA ILE A 312 -8.06 4.15 9.66
C ILE A 312 -8.76 5.45 10.03
N ARG A 313 -10.07 5.59 9.74
CA ARG A 313 -10.85 6.75 10.21
C ARG A 313 -10.82 6.87 11.74
N GLU A 314 -11.15 5.79 12.45
CA GLU A 314 -11.17 5.77 13.92
C GLU A 314 -9.77 5.98 14.50
N TYR A 315 -8.75 5.37 13.90
CA TYR A 315 -7.37 5.52 14.33
C TYR A 315 -6.88 6.98 14.22
N LEU A 316 -7.09 7.63 13.07
CA LEU A 316 -6.67 9.02 12.86
C LEU A 316 -7.45 10.01 13.75
N ALA A 317 -8.68 9.67 14.15
CA ALA A 317 -9.47 10.46 15.10
C ALA A 317 -9.06 10.27 16.57
N SER A 318 -8.16 9.32 16.87
CA SER A 318 -7.77 8.94 18.23
C SER A 318 -6.25 8.85 18.38
N THR A 319 -5.69 7.65 18.56
CA THR A 319 -4.26 7.41 18.80
C THR A 319 -3.37 7.91 17.66
N GLY A 320 -3.87 7.87 16.42
CA GLY A 320 -3.20 8.36 15.23
C GLY A 320 -3.36 9.87 14.98
N ALA A 321 -3.91 10.64 15.92
CA ALA A 321 -4.00 12.09 15.78
C ALA A 321 -2.60 12.72 15.53
N GLY A 322 -2.55 13.75 14.70
CA GLY A 322 -1.30 14.43 14.32
C GLY A 322 -0.58 13.81 13.11
N ILE A 323 -0.90 12.58 12.69
CA ILE A 323 -0.22 11.92 11.55
C ILE A 323 -0.39 12.72 10.26
N MET A 324 -1.54 13.34 10.04
CA MET A 324 -1.82 14.06 8.79
C MET A 324 -1.06 15.39 8.69
N GLU A 325 -0.65 15.95 9.81
CA GLU A 325 0.13 17.19 9.94
C GLU A 325 1.64 16.95 9.84
N GLU A 326 2.10 15.70 9.92
CA GLU A 326 3.53 15.37 9.84
C GLU A 326 4.07 15.50 8.42
N GLU A 327 5.18 16.22 8.28
CA GLU A 327 5.92 16.28 7.03
C GLU A 327 7.07 15.27 7.02
N PRO A 328 7.30 14.56 5.90
CA PRO A 328 8.46 13.70 5.78
C PRO A 328 9.75 14.52 5.83
N PRO A 329 10.87 13.94 6.33
CA PRO A 329 12.19 14.52 6.16
C PRO A 329 12.47 14.86 4.68
N GLU A 330 13.26 15.90 4.43
CA GLU A 330 13.49 16.39 3.06
C GLU A 330 14.00 15.31 2.11
N SER A 331 14.85 14.40 2.60
CA SER A 331 15.38 13.24 1.84
C SER A 331 14.30 12.23 1.39
N LEU A 332 13.13 12.22 2.04
CA LEU A 332 12.03 11.30 1.79
C LEU A 332 10.78 12.00 1.22
N LYS A 333 10.81 13.32 1.06
CA LYS A 333 9.67 14.13 0.60
C LYS A 333 9.17 13.75 -0.78
N SER A 334 10.08 13.41 -1.69
CA SER A 334 9.71 12.95 -3.03
C SER A 334 8.95 11.62 -3.05
N ARG A 335 9.04 10.84 -1.96
CA ARG A 335 8.49 9.49 -1.82
C ARG A 335 7.26 9.43 -0.91
N TYR A 336 7.21 10.25 0.14
CA TYR A 336 6.12 10.24 1.12
C TYR A 336 5.42 11.60 1.28
N GLY A 337 5.61 12.52 0.34
CA GLY A 337 5.01 13.86 0.38
C GLY A 337 3.51 13.92 0.06
N GLY A 338 2.90 12.79 -0.30
CA GLY A 338 1.55 12.75 -0.89
C GLY A 338 1.61 12.64 -2.41
#